data_AF-A0A6I5PCD9-F1
#
_entry.id   AF-A0A6I5PCD9-F1
#
_cell.length_a   1.000
_cell.length_b   1.000
_cell.length_c   1.000
_cell.angle_alpha   90.00
_cell.angle_beta   90.00
_cell.angle_gamma   90.00
#
_symmetry.space_group_name_H-M   'P 1'
#
loop_
_entity.id
_entity.type
_entity.pdbx_description
1 polymer ?
#
loop_
_entity_poly.entity_id
_entity_poly.type
_entity_poly.pdbx_seq_one_letter_code
_entity_poly.pdbx_strand_id
1 'polypeptide(L)'
;MVLFAIMCDALGFFTKNPRLLEVGWWNIFASTTWIFVAVIFGQIEAGLASPYPAVVSDLNLHTLIGWSLSGILAVITGWRYIIRLRSKDSLPVAYIGLNGFLLALVLFQTYLGDKLVWVYGLHTEAVVEAARGGLL
;
A
#
# COMPACT_ATOMS: atom_id res chain seq x y z
N MET A 1 5.52 5.49 2.16
CA MET A 1 5.02 6.80 2.62
C MET A 1 3.76 6.68 3.48
N VAL A 2 2.79 5.80 3.18
CA VAL A 2 1.59 5.57 4.02
C VAL A 2 1.94 5.26 5.48
N LEU A 3 2.89 4.36 5.73
CA LEU A 3 3.33 4.01 7.09
C LEU A 3 3.84 5.23 7.86
N PHE A 4 4.61 6.10 7.20
CA PHE A 4 5.11 7.33 7.80
C PHE A 4 3.98 8.32 8.07
N ALA A 5 3.00 8.44 7.17
CA ALA A 5 1.80 9.23 7.40
C ALA A 5 1.06 8.80 8.67
N ILE A 6 0.81 7.49 8.80
CA ILE A 6 0.12 6.89 9.94
C ILE A 6 0.89 7.15 11.23
N MET A 7 2.22 6.97 11.23
CA MET A 7 3.07 7.26 12.38
C MET A 7 3.01 8.74 12.78
N CYS A 8 3.13 9.66 11.81
CA CYS A 8 3.05 11.09 12.06
C CYS A 8 1.66 11.51 12.59
N ASP A 9 0.58 10.98 12.04
CA ASP A 9 -0.78 11.25 12.53
C ASP A 9 -0.98 10.71 13.94
N ALA A 10 -0.50 9.50 14.25
CA ALA A 10 -0.58 8.93 15.59
C ALA A 10 0.21 9.76 16.61
N LEU A 11 1.49 10.05 16.32
CA LEU A 11 2.32 10.88 17.20
C LEU A 11 1.71 12.28 17.35
N GLY A 12 1.31 12.93 16.27
CA GLY A 12 0.67 14.25 16.30
C GLY A 12 -0.62 14.27 17.13
N PHE A 13 -1.42 13.20 17.06
CA PHE A 13 -2.65 13.05 17.85
C PHE A 13 -2.38 12.92 19.35
N PHE A 14 -1.39 12.12 19.75
CA PHE A 14 -1.03 11.89 21.16
C PHE A 14 -0.25 13.05 21.76
N THR A 15 0.72 13.61 21.04
CA THR A 15 1.56 14.73 21.52
C THR A 15 0.93 16.10 21.31
N LYS A 16 -0.26 16.17 20.68
CA LYS A 16 -0.94 17.43 20.30
C LYS A 16 -0.05 18.35 19.47
N ASN A 17 0.76 17.78 18.58
CA ASN A 17 1.68 18.53 17.73
C ASN A 17 1.11 18.64 16.30
N PRO A 18 0.54 19.80 15.91
CA PRO A 18 -0.09 19.97 14.61
C PRO A 18 0.90 19.89 13.43
N ARG A 19 2.19 20.11 13.67
CA ARG A 19 3.23 19.98 12.63
C ARG A 19 3.37 18.54 12.15
N LEU A 20 3.20 17.56 13.03
CA LEU A 20 3.22 16.15 12.65
C LEU A 20 1.98 15.78 11.82
N LEU A 21 0.82 16.36 12.12
CA LEU A 21 -0.40 16.19 11.33
C LEU A 21 -0.26 16.76 9.91
N GLU A 22 0.50 17.85 9.75
CA GLU A 22 0.84 18.42 8.45
C GLU A 22 1.74 17.47 7.64
N VAL A 23 2.77 16.91 8.28
CA VAL A 23 3.65 15.93 7.64
C VAL A 23 2.88 14.67 7.24
N GLY A 24 1.97 14.21 8.13
CA GLY A 24 1.07 13.09 7.86
C GLY A 24 0.20 13.34 6.62
N TRP A 25 -0.40 14.54 6.54
CA TRP A 25 -1.20 14.97 5.38
C TRP A 25 -0.43 14.87 4.06
N TRP A 26 0.77 15.44 3.97
CA TRP A 26 1.54 15.41 2.72
C TRP A 26 1.97 13.99 2.34
N ASN A 27 2.27 13.15 3.34
CA ASN A 27 2.62 11.76 3.09
C ASN A 27 1.43 10.93 2.59
N ILE A 28 0.24 11.09 3.17
CA ILE A 28 -0.94 10.34 2.70
C ILE A 28 -1.39 10.81 1.31
N PHE A 29 -1.32 12.12 1.05
CA PHE A 29 -1.59 12.70 -0.26
C PHE A 29 -0.63 12.15 -1.32
N ALA A 30 0.68 12.25 -1.08
CA ALA A 30 1.69 11.72 -1.99
C ALA A 30 1.54 10.20 -2.20
N SER A 31 1.27 9.45 -1.12
CA SER A 31 1.04 8.01 -1.22
C SER A 31 -0.15 7.66 -2.09
N THR A 32 -1.22 8.44 -2.00
CA THR A 32 -2.43 8.25 -2.81
C THR A 32 -2.15 8.46 -4.28
N THR A 33 -1.31 9.42 -4.64
CA THR A 33 -0.90 9.61 -6.04
C THR A 33 -0.03 8.45 -6.51
N TRP A 34 0.97 8.07 -5.71
CA TRP A 34 1.96 7.06 -6.09
C TRP A 34 1.41 5.63 -6.12
N ILE A 35 0.38 5.31 -5.34
CA ILE A 35 -0.18 3.95 -5.36
C ILE A 35 -0.80 3.60 -6.71
N PHE A 36 -1.41 4.56 -7.42
CA PHE A 36 -1.93 4.31 -8.77
C PHE A 36 -0.80 3.99 -9.74
N VAL A 37 0.32 4.72 -9.67
CA VAL A 37 1.50 4.43 -10.47
C VAL A 37 2.01 3.02 -10.14
N ALA A 38 2.20 2.72 -8.86
CA ALA A 38 2.69 1.41 -8.41
C ALA A 38 1.80 0.25 -8.90
N VAL A 39 0.47 0.39 -8.82
CA VAL A 39 -0.46 -0.65 -9.26
C VAL A 39 -0.45 -0.83 -10.78
N ILE A 40 -0.33 0.25 -11.56
CA ILE A 40 -0.21 0.14 -13.03
C ILE A 40 1.07 -0.62 -13.42
N PHE A 41 2.21 -0.24 -12.85
CA PHE A 41 3.49 -0.91 -13.13
C PHE A 41 3.47 -2.37 -12.64
N GLY A 42 2.94 -2.63 -11.44
CA GLY A 42 2.77 -3.98 -10.93
C GLY A 42 1.88 -4.86 -11.82
N GLN A 43 0.84 -4.30 -12.44
CA GLN A 43 0.00 -5.04 -13.40
C GLN A 43 0.74 -5.38 -14.70
N ILE A 44 1.57 -4.46 -15.19
CA ILE A 44 2.42 -4.70 -16.35
C ILE A 44 3.43 -5.82 -16.01
N GLU A 45 4.12 -5.71 -14.86
CA GLU A 45 5.07 -6.72 -14.40
C GLU A 45 4.41 -8.10 -14.24
N ALA A 46 3.23 -8.16 -13.60
CA ALA A 46 2.47 -9.41 -13.47
C ALA A 46 2.08 -10.02 -14.83
N GLY A 47 1.80 -9.19 -15.84
CA GLY A 47 1.50 -9.66 -17.21
C GLY A 47 2.74 -10.12 -17.99
N LEU A 48 3.93 -9.64 -17.61
CA LEU A 48 5.21 -10.11 -18.15
C LEU A 48 5.77 -11.30 -17.37
N ALA A 49 5.30 -11.53 -16.15
CA ALA A 49 5.60 -12.72 -15.40
C ALA A 49 4.94 -13.95 -16.06
N SER A 50 5.62 -15.10 -16.00
CA SER A 50 5.03 -16.41 -16.33
C SER A 50 4.68 -17.11 -15.02
N PRO A 51 3.53 -16.78 -14.37
CA PRO A 51 3.18 -17.34 -13.08
C PRO A 51 2.89 -18.85 -13.17
N TYR A 52 3.54 -19.61 -12.31
CA TYR A 52 3.36 -21.06 -12.16
C TYR A 52 2.37 -21.38 -11.02
N PRO A 53 1.78 -22.60 -10.96
CA PRO A 53 0.61 -22.90 -10.13
C PRO A 53 0.73 -22.51 -8.65
N ALA A 54 1.92 -22.62 -8.06
CA ALA A 54 2.15 -22.29 -6.65
C ALA A 54 2.02 -20.78 -6.34
N VAL A 55 2.19 -19.90 -7.33
CA VAL A 55 2.21 -18.44 -7.14
C VAL A 55 0.87 -17.78 -7.43
N VAL A 56 0.05 -18.39 -8.30
CA VAL A 56 -1.15 -17.75 -8.87
C VAL A 56 -2.10 -17.21 -7.81
N SER A 57 -2.33 -17.97 -6.73
CA SER A 57 -3.24 -17.53 -5.66
C SER A 57 -2.75 -16.27 -4.95
N ASP A 58 -1.46 -16.23 -4.58
CA ASP A 58 -0.89 -15.07 -3.88
C ASP A 58 -0.74 -13.86 -4.80
N LEU A 59 -0.40 -14.09 -6.08
CA LEU A 59 -0.34 -13.03 -7.09
C LEU A 59 -1.71 -12.39 -7.29
N ASN A 60 -2.75 -13.20 -7.46
CA ASN A 60 -4.12 -12.70 -7.61
C ASN A 60 -4.59 -11.93 -6.38
N LEU A 61 -4.28 -12.43 -5.17
CA LEU A 61 -4.62 -11.74 -3.94
C LEU A 61 -3.86 -10.42 -3.79
N HIS A 62 -2.56 -10.41 -4.10
CA HIS A 62 -1.74 -9.19 -4.10
C HIS A 62 -2.28 -8.15 -5.08
N THR A 63 -2.66 -8.56 -6.29
CA THR A 63 -3.24 -7.67 -7.29
C THR A 63 -4.60 -7.13 -6.86
N LEU A 64 -5.49 -7.99 -6.35
CA LEU A 64 -6.82 -7.60 -5.88
C LEU A 64 -6.73 -6.58 -4.74
N ILE A 65 -5.90 -6.87 -3.73
CA ILE A 65 -5.69 -5.98 -2.59
C ILE A 65 -4.99 -4.69 -3.04
N GLY A 66 -4.04 -4.74 -3.97
CA GLY A 66 -3.37 -3.57 -4.51
C GLY A 66 -4.36 -2.57 -5.13
N TRP A 67 -5.25 -3.04 -6.01
CA TRP A 67 -6.32 -2.22 -6.59
C TRP A 67 -7.31 -1.71 -5.54
N SER A 68 -7.73 -2.57 -4.62
CA SER A 68 -8.64 -2.19 -3.53
C SER A 68 -8.05 -1.11 -2.64
N LEU A 69 -6.76 -1.24 -2.32
CA LEU A 69 -6.02 -0.32 -1.47
C LEU A 69 -5.89 1.06 -2.12
N SER A 70 -5.73 1.15 -3.45
CA SER A 70 -5.77 2.42 -4.17
C SER A 70 -7.09 3.17 -3.98
N GLY A 71 -8.22 2.47 -4.09
CA GLY A 71 -9.55 3.04 -3.86
C GLY A 71 -9.76 3.45 -2.40
N ILE A 72 -9.40 2.57 -1.46
CA ILE A 72 -9.49 2.85 -0.02
C ILE A 72 -8.64 4.07 0.34
N LEU A 73 -7.41 4.15 -0.16
CA LEU A 73 -6.50 5.25 0.13
C LEU A 73 -7.02 6.58 -0.43
N ALA A 74 -7.61 6.57 -1.64
CA ALA A 74 -8.26 7.76 -2.21
C ALA A 74 -9.42 8.26 -1.34
N VAL A 75 -10.28 7.37 -0.84
CA VAL A 75 -11.38 7.72 0.06
C VAL A 75 -10.87 8.27 1.39
N ILE A 76 -9.87 7.61 2.00
CA ILE A 76 -9.26 8.05 3.27
C ILE A 76 -8.61 9.43 3.11
N THR A 77 -7.88 9.66 2.03
CA THR A 77 -7.23 10.94 1.74
C THR A 77 -8.27 12.04 1.48
N GLY A 78 -9.35 11.73 0.76
CA GLY A 78 -10.47 12.64 0.58
C GLY A 78 -11.13 13.02 1.91
N TRP A 79 -11.38 12.04 2.79
CA TRP A 79 -11.91 12.33 4.13
C TRP A 79 -10.93 13.15 4.96
N ARG A 80 -9.63 12.83 4.91
CA ARG A 80 -8.57 13.59 5.57
C ARG A 80 -8.53 15.04 5.10
N TYR A 81 -8.75 15.27 3.81
CA TYR A 81 -8.83 16.61 3.24
C TYR A 81 -10.01 17.41 3.81
N ILE A 82 -11.19 16.78 3.92
CA ILE A 82 -12.37 17.43 4.54
C ILE A 82 -12.09 17.77 6.01
N ILE A 83 -11.48 16.85 6.77
CA ILE A 83 -11.08 17.11 8.17
C ILE A 83 -10.15 18.32 8.21
N ARG A 84 -9.13 18.35 7.36
CA ARG A 84 -8.15 19.44 7.26
C ARG A 84 -8.79 20.81 6.95
N LEU A 85 -9.81 20.85 6.09
CA LEU A 85 -10.52 22.09 5.78
C LEU A 85 -11.30 22.64 6.99
N ARG A 86 -11.74 21.75 7.90
CA ARG A 86 -12.48 22.13 9.11
C ARG A 86 -11.57 22.47 10.29
N SER A 87 -10.52 21.67 10.48
CA SER A 87 -9.54 21.82 11.56
C SER A 87 -8.19 21.27 11.12
N LYS A 88 -7.15 22.10 11.15
CA LYS A 88 -5.78 21.67 10.83
C LYS A 88 -5.06 21.06 12.03
N ASP A 89 -5.50 21.40 13.25
CA ASP A 89 -4.75 21.12 14.47
C ASP A 89 -5.19 19.82 15.18
N SER A 90 -6.23 19.16 14.68
CA SER A 90 -6.78 17.97 15.32
C SER A 90 -7.24 16.93 14.32
N LEU A 91 -7.26 15.68 14.79
CA LEU A 91 -7.79 14.53 14.07
C LEU A 91 -8.90 13.87 14.89
N PRO A 92 -10.03 13.49 14.28
CA PRO A 92 -11.05 12.68 14.94
C PRO A 92 -10.47 11.31 15.34
N VAL A 93 -10.89 10.79 16.49
CA VAL A 93 -10.51 9.45 16.96
C VAL A 93 -10.85 8.37 15.93
N ALA A 94 -11.98 8.50 15.24
CA ALA A 94 -12.38 7.59 14.17
C ALA A 94 -11.37 7.54 13.01
N TYR A 95 -10.76 8.67 12.65
CA TYR A 95 -9.72 8.72 11.61
C TYR A 95 -8.45 8.01 12.08
N ILE A 96 -8.05 8.19 13.34
CA ILE A 96 -6.91 7.47 13.94
C ILE A 96 -7.16 5.95 13.97
N GLY A 97 -8.37 5.53 14.32
CA GLY A 97 -8.76 4.11 14.25
C GLY A 97 -8.67 3.56 12.83
N LEU A 98 -9.13 4.31 11.84
CA LEU A 98 -9.04 3.92 10.43
C LEU A 98 -7.59 3.83 9.93
N ASN A 99 -6.69 4.70 10.41
CA ASN A 99 -5.26 4.59 10.15
C ASN A 99 -4.68 3.26 10.67
N GLY A 100 -5.19 2.73 11.79
CA GLY A 100 -4.82 1.40 12.29
C GLY A 100 -5.24 0.26 11.35
N PHE A 101 -6.46 0.34 10.79
CA PHE A 101 -6.90 -0.61 9.77
C PHE A 101 -6.07 -0.51 8.48
N LEU A 102 -5.78 0.72 8.02
CA LEU A 102 -4.95 0.95 6.85
C LEU A 102 -3.52 0.42 7.06
N LEU A 103 -2.96 0.55 8.26
CA LEU A 103 -1.66 -0.03 8.62
C LEU A 103 -1.65 -1.54 8.39
N ALA A 104 -2.67 -2.25 8.89
CA ALA A 104 -2.77 -3.70 8.73
C ALA A 104 -2.83 -4.11 7.26
N LEU A 105 -3.63 -3.42 6.44
CA LEU A 105 -3.71 -3.68 5.00
C LEU A 105 -2.38 -3.45 4.29
N VAL A 106 -1.69 -2.35 4.59
CA VAL A 106 -0.39 -2.05 3.99
C VAL A 106 0.65 -3.10 4.36
N LEU A 107 0.73 -3.49 5.64
CA LEU A 107 1.66 -4.54 6.08
C LEU A 107 1.37 -5.88 5.40
N PHE A 108 0.09 -6.24 5.27
CA PHE A 108 -0.29 -7.47 4.57
C PHE A 108 0.06 -7.40 3.08
N GLN A 109 -0.15 -6.25 2.43
CA GLN A 109 0.24 -6.06 1.03
C GLN A 109 1.75 -6.14 0.82
N THR A 110 2.54 -5.57 1.74
CA THR A 110 4.00 -5.70 1.75
C THR A 110 4.41 -7.16 1.88
N TYR A 111 3.82 -7.90 2.82
CA TYR A 111 4.07 -9.33 2.99
C TYR A 111 3.79 -10.13 1.70
N LEU A 112 2.66 -9.90 1.03
CA LEU A 112 2.34 -10.57 -0.23
C LEU A 112 3.36 -10.23 -1.32
N GLY A 113 3.73 -8.96 -1.47
CA GLY A 113 4.74 -8.52 -2.44
C GLY A 113 6.10 -9.16 -2.18
N ASP A 114 6.54 -9.18 -0.93
CA ASP A 114 7.79 -9.81 -0.52
C ASP A 114 7.76 -11.32 -0.79
N LYS A 115 6.61 -11.99 -0.59
CA LYS A 115 6.46 -13.41 -0.90
C LYS A 115 6.62 -13.68 -2.41
N LEU A 116 6.05 -12.84 -3.27
CA LEU A 116 6.20 -12.94 -4.74
C LEU A 116 7.67 -12.89 -5.17
N VAL A 117 8.44 -11.98 -4.59
CA VAL A 117 9.84 -11.77 -4.96
C VAL A 117 10.77 -12.78 -4.29
N TRP A 118 10.70 -12.90 -2.96
CA TRP A 118 11.73 -13.59 -2.17
C TRP A 118 11.44 -15.06 -1.92
N VAL A 119 10.17 -15.48 -1.97
CA VAL A 119 9.79 -16.90 -1.80
C VAL A 119 9.58 -17.55 -3.17
N TYR A 120 8.85 -16.88 -4.07
CA TYR A 120 8.54 -17.44 -5.38
C TYR A 120 9.53 -17.06 -6.47
N GLY A 121 10.41 -16.09 -6.24
CA GLY A 121 11.43 -15.70 -7.21
C GLY A 121 10.85 -15.11 -8.49
N LEU A 122 9.65 -14.52 -8.47
CA LEU A 122 9.09 -13.87 -9.65
C LEU A 122 10.10 -12.85 -10.20
N HIS A 123 10.31 -12.85 -11.51
CA HIS A 123 11.29 -12.01 -12.22
C HIS A 123 12.78 -12.31 -11.96
N THR A 124 13.11 -13.36 -11.21
CA THR A 124 14.50 -13.83 -11.14
C THR A 124 14.85 -14.65 -12.39
N GLU A 125 16.09 -14.53 -12.86
CA GLU A 125 16.58 -15.23 -14.06
C GLU A 125 16.36 -16.74 -13.97
N ALA A 126 16.72 -17.36 -12.83
CA ALA A 126 16.57 -18.79 -12.61
C ALA A 126 15.12 -19.28 -12.77
N VAL A 127 14.14 -18.54 -12.24
CA VAL A 127 12.72 -18.89 -12.36
C VAL A 127 12.22 -18.69 -13.79
N VAL A 128 12.67 -17.63 -14.47
CA VAL A 128 12.32 -17.38 -15.88
C VAL A 128 12.85 -18.49 -16.79
N GLU A 129 14.09 -18.92 -16.59
CA GLU A 129 14.69 -20.02 -17.34
C GLU A 129 13.98 -21.36 -17.07
N ALA A 130 13.67 -21.66 -15.80
CA ALA A 130 12.93 -22.85 -15.42
C ALA A 130 11.53 -22.89 -16.06
N ALA A 131 10.82 -21.76 -16.08
CA ALA A 131 9.53 -21.65 -16.75
C ALA A 131 9.65 -21.85 -18.28
N ARG A 132 10.65 -21.22 -18.92
CA ARG A 132 10.92 -21.41 -20.36
C ARG A 132 11.28 -22.85 -20.72
N GLY A 133 11.95 -23.56 -19.81
CA GLY A 133 12.30 -24.98 -19.94
C GLY A 133 11.15 -25.94 -19.61
N GLY A 134 9.99 -25.45 -19.15
CA GLY A 134 8.83 -26.29 -18.78
C GLY A 134 9.01 -27.07 -17.47
N LEU A 135 9.85 -26.57 -16.56
CA LEU A 135 10.16 -27.22 -15.27
C LEU A 135 9.24 -26.76 -14.12
N LEU A 136 8.34 -25.81 -14.37
CA LEU A 136 7.44 -25.17 -13.40
C LEU A 136 5.96 -25.27 -13.81
#